data_AF-A0A7R9VA83-F1
#
_entry.id   AF-A0A7R9VA83-F1
#
_cell.length_a   1.000
_cell.length_b   1.000
_cell.length_c   1.000
_cell.angle_alpha   90.00
_cell.angle_beta   90.00
_cell.angle_gamma   90.00
#
_symmetry.space_group_name_H-M   'P 1'
#
loop_
_entity.id
_entity.type
_entity.pdbx_description
1 polymer ?
#
loop_
_entity_poly.entity_id
_entity_poly.type
_entity_poly.pdbx_seq_one_letter_code
_entity_poly.pdbx_strand_id
1 'polypeptide(L)'
;MVLLSVLLCMLLRGARLFESKRAALALLVKTSLQCDDELRLQCVVPYLVTMLADSASAIRSMALRCLVRVMCDIRVIPPSDSKVFQDYLIPSLSLLPNDVEEAVRVEYSLGIARLAAAAHRHVMRLQHGVNREALAAAGVSDGVDGGGAGAAQGAEGTPAGGAGDNVG
;
A
#
# COMPACT_ATOMS: atom_id res chain seq x y z
N MET A 1 -16.74 6.02 -3.44
CA MET A 1 -16.27 5.23 -2.27
C MET A 1 -16.00 6.07 -1.02
N VAL A 2 -15.55 7.33 -1.15
CA VAL A 2 -15.28 8.24 -0.02
C VAL A 2 -16.45 8.41 0.96
N LEU A 3 -17.69 8.56 0.45
CA LEU A 3 -18.87 8.72 1.32
C LEU A 3 -19.12 7.50 2.22
N LEU A 4 -18.81 6.30 1.73
CA LEU A 4 -19.08 5.05 2.43
C LEU A 4 -18.06 4.84 3.58
N SER A 5 -16.79 5.15 3.34
CA SER A 5 -15.79 5.17 4.40
C SER A 5 -16.07 6.25 5.45
N VAL A 6 -16.45 7.47 5.04
CA VAL A 6 -16.78 8.55 5.98
C VAL A 6 -18.01 8.20 6.83
N LEU A 7 -19.04 7.61 6.21
CA LEU A 7 -20.23 7.14 6.93
C LEU A 7 -19.89 6.03 7.94
N LEU A 8 -19.09 5.04 7.54
CA LEU A 8 -18.65 3.96 8.44
C LEU A 8 -17.83 4.50 9.62
N CYS A 9 -16.96 5.47 9.36
CA CYS A 9 -16.20 6.18 10.37
C CYS A 9 -17.12 6.94 11.36
N MET A 10 -18.18 7.60 10.87
CA MET A 10 -19.20 8.21 11.75
C MET A 10 -19.96 7.17 12.58
N LEU A 11 -20.35 6.04 11.97
CA LEU A 11 -21.05 4.97 12.66
C LEU A 11 -20.20 4.34 13.76
N LEU A 12 -18.89 4.17 13.54
CA LEU A 12 -17.94 3.70 14.55
C LEU A 12 -17.85 4.67 15.74
N ARG A 13 -17.87 5.98 15.47
CA ARG A 13 -17.81 7.02 16.51
C ARG A 13 -19.10 7.10 17.33
N GLY A 14 -20.26 6.86 16.72
CA GLY A 14 -21.57 6.93 17.39
C GLY A 14 -22.05 5.61 18.02
N ALA A 15 -21.48 4.48 17.63
CA ALA A 15 -21.90 3.17 18.10
C ALA A 15 -21.56 2.96 19.57
N ARG A 16 -22.58 2.63 20.38
CA ARG A 16 -22.41 2.26 21.80
C ARG A 16 -22.36 0.75 22.02
N LEU A 17 -22.93 -0.03 21.10
CA LEU A 17 -23.00 -1.49 21.19
C LEU A 17 -21.74 -2.13 20.60
N PHE A 18 -21.22 -3.15 21.27
CA PHE A 18 -20.07 -3.92 20.81
C PHE A 18 -20.27 -4.51 19.41
N GLU A 19 -21.43 -5.11 19.15
CA GLU A 19 -21.73 -5.76 17.87
C GLU A 19 -21.75 -4.78 16.69
N SER A 20 -22.27 -3.56 16.89
CA SER A 20 -22.27 -2.57 15.82
C SER A 20 -20.88 -2.03 15.53
N LYS A 21 -20.04 -1.82 16.56
CA LYS A 21 -18.62 -1.48 16.37
C LYS A 21 -17.87 -2.57 15.61
N ARG A 22 -18.08 -3.83 15.99
CA ARG A 22 -17.44 -4.99 15.35
C ARG A 22 -17.87 -5.12 13.88
N ALA A 23 -19.17 -4.99 13.60
CA ALA A 23 -19.70 -5.01 12.24
C ALA A 23 -19.15 -3.85 11.40
N ALA A 24 -19.11 -2.63 11.97
CA ALA A 24 -18.59 -1.46 11.28
C ALA A 24 -17.08 -1.56 11.01
N LEU A 25 -16.28 -2.10 11.93
CA LEU A 25 -14.85 -2.39 11.70
C LEU A 25 -14.65 -3.40 10.56
N ALA A 26 -15.43 -4.48 10.56
CA ALA A 26 -15.37 -5.50 9.50
C ALA A 26 -15.74 -4.93 8.12
N LEU A 27 -16.75 -4.06 8.06
CA LEU A 27 -17.13 -3.36 6.84
C LEU A 27 -16.06 -2.34 6.43
N LEU A 28 -15.49 -1.59 7.37
CA LEU A 28 -14.46 -0.58 7.11
C LEU A 28 -13.25 -1.20 6.40
N VAL A 29 -12.77 -2.37 6.87
CA VAL A 29 -11.66 -3.08 6.21
C VAL A 29 -12.03 -3.60 4.82
N LYS A 30 -13.26 -4.09 4.63
CA LYS A 30 -13.70 -4.52 3.29
C LYS A 30 -13.76 -3.33 2.33
N THR A 31 -14.25 -2.18 2.79
CA THR A 31 -14.30 -0.97 1.98
C THR A 31 -12.93 -0.36 1.74
N SER A 32 -12.00 -0.45 2.71
CA SER A 32 -10.66 0.12 2.56
C SER A 32 -9.91 -0.50 1.38
N LEU A 33 -10.14 -1.78 1.07
CA LEU A 33 -9.56 -2.44 -0.11
C LEU A 33 -9.91 -1.77 -1.44
N GLN A 34 -11.01 -1.03 -1.51
CA GLN A 34 -11.48 -0.33 -2.71
C GLN A 34 -11.20 1.18 -2.65
N CYS A 35 -10.63 1.67 -1.55
CA CYS A 35 -10.28 3.07 -1.36
C CYS A 35 -8.86 3.38 -1.84
N ASP A 36 -8.63 4.63 -2.23
CA ASP A 36 -7.31 5.15 -2.53
C ASP A 36 -6.43 5.20 -1.29
N ASP A 37 -5.12 5.12 -1.49
CA ASP A 37 -4.12 5.10 -0.41
C ASP A 37 -4.16 6.35 0.46
N GLU A 38 -4.40 7.52 -0.15
CA GLU A 38 -4.55 8.79 0.58
C GLU A 38 -5.74 8.74 1.53
N LEU A 39 -6.89 8.22 1.08
CA LEU A 39 -8.08 8.09 1.91
C LEU A 39 -7.89 7.06 3.03
N ARG A 40 -7.20 5.95 2.76
CA ARG A 40 -6.84 4.97 3.79
C ARG A 40 -6.00 5.64 4.89
N LEU A 41 -5.00 6.42 4.48
CA LEU A 41 -4.06 7.06 5.39
C LEU A 41 -4.69 8.19 6.20
N GLN A 42 -5.46 9.07 5.57
CA GLN A 42 -6.02 10.26 6.22
C GLN A 42 -7.32 10.01 6.97
N CYS A 43 -8.11 9.01 6.55
CA CYS A 43 -9.39 8.71 7.19
C CYS A 43 -9.36 7.38 7.94
N VAL A 44 -9.10 6.26 7.25
CA VAL A 44 -9.29 4.93 7.87
C VAL A 44 -8.31 4.70 9.04
N VAL A 45 -7.04 5.05 8.86
CA VAL A 45 -5.98 4.83 9.85
C VAL A 45 -6.26 5.59 11.16
N PRO A 46 -6.55 6.90 11.17
CA PRO A 46 -6.88 7.60 12.41
C PRO A 46 -8.07 7.01 13.16
N TYR A 47 -9.11 6.59 12.44
CA TYR A 47 -10.28 5.97 13.07
C TYR A 47 -9.93 4.62 13.71
N LEU A 48 -9.16 3.78 13.04
CA LEU A 48 -8.68 2.53 13.63
C LEU A 48 -7.82 2.77 14.86
N VAL A 49 -6.97 3.79 14.85
CA VAL A 49 -6.18 4.20 16.02
C VAL A 49 -7.08 4.61 17.19
N THR A 50 -8.16 5.37 16.95
CA THR A 50 -9.09 5.70 18.05
C THR A 50 -9.76 4.47 18.68
N MET A 51 -10.00 3.41 17.89
CA MET A 51 -10.60 2.17 18.39
C MET A 51 -9.62 1.33 19.23
N LEU A 52 -8.32 1.64 19.21
CA LEU A 52 -7.34 0.99 20.08
C LEU A 52 -7.50 1.39 21.55
N ALA A 53 -8.23 2.46 21.84
CA ALA A 53 -8.53 2.90 23.21
C ALA A 53 -9.93 2.46 23.68
N ASP A 54 -10.60 1.55 22.96
CA ASP A 54 -11.94 1.09 23.33
C ASP A 54 -11.94 0.31 24.65
N SER A 55 -13.04 0.35 25.40
CA SER A 55 -13.17 -0.40 26.65
C SER A 55 -13.19 -1.91 26.42
N ALA A 56 -13.74 -2.38 25.30
CA ALA A 56 -13.80 -3.78 24.96
C ALA A 56 -12.49 -4.26 24.32
N SER A 57 -11.83 -5.22 24.98
CA SER A 57 -10.55 -5.78 24.52
C SER A 57 -10.64 -6.45 23.14
N ALA A 58 -11.79 -7.07 22.83
CA ALA A 58 -12.07 -7.63 21.51
C ALA A 58 -12.17 -6.57 20.39
N ILE A 59 -12.60 -5.33 20.70
CA ILE A 59 -12.56 -4.23 19.72
C ILE A 59 -11.13 -3.75 19.54
N ARG A 60 -10.36 -3.59 20.63
CA ARG A 60 -8.95 -3.18 20.56
C ARG A 60 -8.12 -4.14 19.70
N SER A 61 -8.22 -5.45 19.95
CA SER A 61 -7.48 -6.46 19.19
C SER A 61 -7.90 -6.50 17.71
N MET A 62 -9.21 -6.43 17.43
CA MET A 62 -9.71 -6.37 16.06
C MET A 62 -9.23 -5.10 15.35
N ALA A 63 -9.35 -3.94 15.98
CA ALA A 63 -8.90 -2.66 15.42
C ALA A 63 -7.41 -2.68 15.09
N LEU A 64 -6.58 -3.28 15.96
CA LEU A 64 -5.14 -3.44 15.71
C LEU A 64 -4.87 -4.34 14.50
N ARG A 65 -5.55 -5.49 14.41
CA ARG A 65 -5.44 -6.39 13.24
C ARG A 65 -5.83 -5.67 11.96
N CYS A 66 -6.94 -4.92 11.99
CA CYS A 66 -7.42 -4.11 10.88
C CYS A 66 -6.39 -3.04 10.49
N LEU A 67 -5.83 -2.33 11.47
CA LEU A 67 -4.83 -1.27 11.26
C LEU A 67 -3.59 -1.81 10.57
N VAL A 68 -3.04 -2.93 11.07
CA VAL A 68 -1.87 -3.59 10.46
C VAL A 68 -2.16 -3.96 9.01
N ARG A 69 -3.34 -4.53 8.74
CA ARG A 69 -3.74 -4.91 7.38
C ARG A 69 -3.83 -3.70 6.45
N VAL A 70 -4.55 -2.65 6.86
CA VAL A 70 -4.72 -1.43 6.07
C VAL A 70 -3.36 -0.78 5.80
N MET A 71 -2.51 -0.66 6.81
CA MET A 71 -1.16 -0.08 6.66
C MET A 71 -0.25 -0.91 5.73
N CYS A 72 -0.41 -2.24 5.70
CA CYS A 72 0.35 -3.10 4.78
C CYS A 72 -0.13 -3.00 3.32
N ASP A 73 -1.41 -2.67 3.12
CA ASP A 73 -2.04 -2.56 1.80
C ASP A 73 -1.77 -1.21 1.11
N ILE A 74 -1.40 -0.17 1.89
CA ILE A 74 -1.02 1.15 1.35
C ILE A 74 0.23 0.98 0.48
N ARG A 75 0.14 1.39 -0.79
CA ARG A 75 1.24 1.31 -1.74
C ARG A 75 2.00 2.61 -1.83
N VAL A 76 1.34 3.76 -1.82
CA VAL A 76 2.01 5.06 -1.95
C VAL A 76 1.67 5.92 -0.73
N ILE A 77 2.71 6.49 -0.12
CA ILE A 77 2.55 7.50 0.94
C ILE A 77 3.06 8.81 0.37
N PRO A 78 2.25 9.89 0.41
CA PRO A 78 2.68 11.22 -0.02
C PRO A 78 3.96 11.65 0.72
N PRO A 79 4.88 12.42 0.08
CA PRO A 79 6.09 12.91 0.73
C PRO A 79 5.82 13.71 2.02
N SER A 80 4.70 14.44 2.06
CA SER A 80 4.21 15.17 3.25
C SER A 80 3.99 14.26 4.46
N ASP A 81 3.60 13.01 4.23
CA ASP A 81 3.29 12.02 5.26
C ASP A 81 4.41 10.96 5.40
N SER A 82 5.60 11.22 4.85
CA SER A 82 6.73 10.27 4.84
C SER A 82 7.15 9.76 6.22
N LYS A 83 6.89 10.54 7.27
CA LYS A 83 7.18 10.19 8.67
C LYS A 83 5.98 9.64 9.45
N VAL A 84 4.85 9.35 8.79
CA VAL A 84 3.61 8.89 9.47
C VAL A 84 3.82 7.68 10.37
N PHE A 85 4.73 6.76 10.02
CA PHE A 85 5.05 5.62 10.88
C PHE A 85 5.74 6.03 12.18
N GLN A 86 6.66 6.99 12.13
CA GLN A 86 7.52 7.40 13.24
C GLN A 86 6.82 8.43 14.13
N ASP A 87 6.22 9.45 13.53
CA ASP A 87 5.68 10.59 14.26
C ASP A 87 4.25 10.34 14.75
N TYR A 88 3.51 9.41 14.13
CA TYR A 88 2.11 9.16 14.45
C TYR A 88 1.81 7.71 14.83
N LEU A 89 2.12 6.75 13.96
CA LEU A 89 1.66 5.37 14.13
C LEU A 89 2.33 4.67 15.32
N ILE A 90 3.67 4.59 15.36
CA ILE A 90 4.39 3.90 16.44
C ILE A 90 4.08 4.52 17.81
N PRO A 91 4.10 5.86 17.98
CA PRO A 91 3.70 6.49 19.24
C PRO A 91 2.30 6.08 19.69
N SER A 92 1.34 6.01 18.75
CA SER A 92 -0.04 5.60 19.04
C SER A 92 -0.17 4.14 19.49
N LEU A 93 0.82 3.29 19.18
CA LEU A 93 0.83 1.88 19.57
C LEU A 93 1.68 1.60 20.83
N SER A 94 2.34 2.60 21.38
CA SER A 94 3.34 2.46 22.46
C SER A 94 2.82 1.83 23.75
N LEU A 95 1.52 1.96 24.03
CA LEU A 95 0.89 1.44 25.25
C LEU A 95 0.39 0.00 25.11
N LEU A 96 0.22 -0.51 23.88
CA LEU A 96 -0.35 -1.84 23.62
C LEU A 96 0.48 -3.02 24.15
N PRO A 97 1.83 -2.97 24.21
CA PRO A 97 2.62 -4.01 24.88
C PRO A 97 2.23 -4.24 26.34
N ASN A 98 1.73 -3.19 27.00
CA ASN A 98 1.34 -3.20 28.41
C ASN A 98 -0.18 -3.27 28.60
N ASP A 99 -0.96 -3.59 27.55
CA ASP A 99 -2.42 -3.78 27.69
C ASP A 99 -2.70 -4.87 28.72
N VAL A 100 -3.75 -4.70 29.53
CA VAL A 100 -4.17 -5.68 30.55
C VAL A 100 -4.47 -7.04 29.91
N GLU A 101 -5.03 -7.01 28.71
CA GLU A 101 -5.61 -8.15 28.04
C GLU A 101 -4.58 -8.83 27.13
N GLU A 102 -4.31 -10.10 27.41
CA GLU A 102 -3.29 -10.86 26.69
C GLU A 102 -3.57 -10.95 25.18
N ALA A 103 -4.84 -11.07 24.80
CA ALA A 103 -5.24 -11.13 23.39
C ALA A 103 -4.76 -9.90 22.59
N VAL A 104 -4.77 -8.71 23.21
CA VAL A 104 -4.30 -7.47 22.56
C VAL A 104 -2.77 -7.49 22.43
N ARG A 105 -2.05 -7.94 23.47
CA ARG A 105 -0.59 -8.07 23.45
C ARG A 105 -0.11 -9.07 22.39
N VAL A 106 -0.79 -10.21 22.25
CA VAL A 106 -0.51 -11.20 21.21
C VAL A 106 -0.74 -10.62 19.82
N GLU A 107 -1.85 -9.90 19.61
CA GLU A 107 -2.10 -9.29 18.31
C GLU A 107 -1.07 -8.21 17.98
N TYR A 108 -0.60 -7.46 18.98
CA TYR A 108 0.48 -6.48 18.82
C TYR A 108 1.79 -7.12 18.40
N SER A 109 2.22 -8.21 19.06
CA SER A 109 3.47 -8.90 18.71
C SER A 109 3.43 -9.46 17.27
N LEU A 110 2.27 -9.96 16.83
CA LEU A 110 2.05 -10.41 15.45
C LEU A 110 1.98 -9.26 14.44
N GLY A 111 1.56 -8.08 14.88
CA GLY A 111 1.36 -6.90 14.05
C GLY A 111 2.62 -6.09 13.82
N ILE A 112 3.44 -5.91 14.86
CA ILE A 112 4.56 -4.97 14.86
C ILE A 112 5.64 -5.32 13.82
N ALA A 113 5.95 -6.60 13.64
CA ALA A 113 6.91 -7.05 12.63
C ALA A 113 6.43 -6.73 11.21
N ARG A 114 5.11 -6.86 10.95
CA ARG A 114 4.51 -6.54 9.65
C ARG A 114 4.48 -5.04 9.39
N LEU A 115 4.20 -4.24 10.41
CA LEU A 115 4.29 -2.78 10.34
C LEU A 115 5.72 -2.31 10.07
N ALA A 116 6.72 -2.87 10.74
CA ALA A 116 8.12 -2.56 10.51
C ALA A 116 8.55 -2.90 9.06
N ALA A 117 8.15 -4.06 8.56
CA ALA A 117 8.39 -4.44 7.17
C ALA A 117 7.70 -3.50 6.18
N ALA A 118 6.46 -3.07 6.47
CA ALA A 118 5.75 -2.08 5.65
C ALA A 118 6.49 -0.73 5.63
N ALA A 119 6.82 -0.20 6.81
CA ALA A 119 7.58 1.05 6.95
C ALA A 119 8.89 1.02 6.16
N HIS A 120 9.66 -0.07 6.26
CA HIS A 120 10.89 -0.26 5.50
C HIS A 120 10.66 -0.22 3.98
N ARG A 121 9.63 -0.92 3.47
CA ARG A 121 9.26 -0.87 2.05
C ARG A 121 8.92 0.55 1.58
N HIS A 122 8.26 1.35 2.42
CA HIS A 122 7.92 2.73 2.09
C HIS A 122 9.16 3.62 2.02
N VAL A 123 10.06 3.51 3.00
CA VAL A 123 11.32 4.28 3.03
C VAL A 123 12.18 3.95 1.81
N MET A 124 12.35 2.66 1.48
CA MET A 124 13.11 2.25 0.29
C MET A 124 12.51 2.83 -1.00
N ARG A 125 11.18 2.78 -1.16
CA ARG A 125 10.51 3.37 -2.32
C ARG A 125 10.68 4.88 -2.41
N LEU A 126 10.64 5.59 -1.28
CA LEU A 126 10.90 7.04 -1.25
C LEU A 126 12.33 7.36 -1.68
N GLN A 127 13.32 6.62 -1.17
CA GLN A 127 14.74 6.80 -1.55
C GLN A 127 14.97 6.54 -3.04
N HIS A 128 14.39 5.47 -3.59
CA HIS A 128 14.48 5.19 -5.02
C HIS A 128 13.79 6.26 -5.89
N GLY A 129 12.65 6.81 -5.43
CA GLY A 129 11.98 7.92 -6.11
C GLY A 129 12.86 9.17 -6.21
N VAL A 130 13.42 9.59 -5.07
CA VAL A 130 14.34 10.74 -4.99
C VAL A 130 15.57 10.54 -5.88
N ASN A 131 16.19 9.36 -5.84
CA ASN A 131 17.36 9.07 -6.67
C ASN A 131 17.03 9.08 -8.18
N ARG A 132 15.82 8.64 -8.56
CA ARG A 132 15.37 8.64 -9.96
C ARG A 132 15.09 10.04 -10.47
N GLU A 133 14.49 10.90 -9.65
CA GLU A 133 14.28 12.31 -9.95
C GLU A 133 15.61 13.07 -10.08
N ALA A 134 16.57 12.79 -9.18
CA ALA A 134 17.92 13.34 -9.27
C ALA A 134 18.64 12.91 -10.55
N LEU A 135 18.50 11.64 -10.97
CA LEU A 135 19.07 11.14 -12.22
C LEU A 135 18.41 11.77 -13.46
N ALA A 136 17.09 11.96 -13.43
CA ALA A 136 16.36 12.63 -14.51
C ALA A 136 16.74 14.13 -14.61
N ALA A 137 16.92 14.80 -13.47
CA ALA A 137 17.39 16.19 -13.42
C ALA A 137 18.85 16.34 -13.85
N ALA A 138 19.67 15.30 -13.66
CA ALA A 138 21.06 15.25 -14.14
C ALA A 138 21.19 15.02 -15.66
N GLY A 139 20.09 14.80 -16.39
CA GLY A 139 20.10 14.77 -17.85
C GLY A 139 20.97 13.68 -18.46
N VAL A 140 21.05 12.49 -17.84
CA VAL A 140 21.74 11.35 -18.46
C VAL A 140 20.85 10.82 -19.60
N SER A 141 21.01 11.41 -20.78
CA SER A 141 20.62 10.78 -22.04
C SER A 141 21.45 9.50 -22.15
N ASP A 142 20.79 8.35 -21.98
CA ASP A 142 21.40 7.07 -22.31
C ASP A 142 21.72 7.14 -23.81
N GLY A 143 23.01 7.37 -24.11
CA GLY A 143 23.54 7.49 -25.45
C GLY A 143 23.52 6.11 -26.09
N VAL A 144 22.36 5.69 -26.57
CA VAL A 144 22.22 4.58 -27.52
C VAL A 144 22.01 5.21 -28.89
N ASP A 145 23.06 5.87 -29.39
CA ASP A 145 23.19 6.09 -30.84
C ASP A 145 23.49 4.72 -31.46
N GLY A 146 22.43 4.16 -32.02
CA GLY A 146 22.44 2.89 -32.70
C GLY A 146 23.47 2.85 -33.82
N GLY A 147 24.16 1.71 -33.91
CA GLY A 147 24.76 1.24 -35.15
C GLY A 147 23.67 1.09 -36.21
N GLY A 148 23.50 2.13 -37.02
CA GLY A 148 22.73 2.10 -38.25
C GLY A 148 23.53 1.36 -39.32
N ALA A 149 23.26 0.07 -39.45
CA ALA A 149 23.73 -0.77 -40.54
C ALA A 149 23.37 -0.15 -41.91
N GLY A 150 24.37 -0.07 -42.79
CA GLY A 150 24.17 0.23 -44.21
C GLY A 150 23.32 -0.86 -44.85
N ALA A 151 22.05 -0.56 -45.10
CA ALA A 151 21.18 -1.38 -45.95
C ALA A 151 21.36 -0.93 -47.40
N ALA A 152 22.13 -1.72 -48.14
CA ALA A 152 22.21 -1.67 -49.59
C ALA A 152 20.83 -1.93 -50.22
N GLN A 153 20.41 -1.03 -51.11
CA GLN A 153 19.26 -1.21 -51.97
C GLN A 153 19.54 -2.33 -52.98
N GLY A 154 18.78 -3.43 -52.88
CA GLY A 154 18.48 -4.28 -54.04
C GLY A 154 17.30 -3.70 -54.82
N ALA A 155 16.91 -4.18 -55.99
CA ALA A 155 17.47 -5.13 -56.95
C ALA A 155 16.51 -5.02 -58.13
N GLU A 156 17.01 -4.82 -59.35
CA GLU A 156 16.21 -4.82 -60.57
C GLU A 156 16.37 -6.18 -61.27
N GLY A 157 15.24 -6.86 -61.50
CA GLY A 157 14.99 -7.66 -62.71
C GLY A 157 15.58 -9.07 -62.82
N THR A 158 14.70 -10.08 -62.71
CA THR A 158 14.34 -11.06 -63.77
C THR A 158 14.18 -12.50 -63.23
N PRO A 159 13.10 -13.22 -63.60
CA PRO A 159 12.76 -14.54 -63.03
C PRO A 159 13.14 -15.71 -63.95
N ALA A 160 13.47 -16.85 -63.34
CA ALA A 160 13.38 -18.22 -63.84
C ALA A 160 13.70 -19.12 -62.62
N GLY A 161 12.98 -20.14 -62.22
CA GLY A 161 11.97 -21.00 -62.83
C GLY A 161 12.16 -22.37 -62.16
N GLY A 162 11.07 -23.09 -61.87
CA GLY A 162 11.12 -24.55 -61.69
C GLY A 162 11.04 -25.12 -60.26
N ALA A 163 9.84 -25.63 -59.96
CA ALA A 163 9.55 -27.01 -59.56
C ALA A 163 10.05 -27.59 -58.22
N GLY A 164 9.10 -28.20 -57.49
CA GLY A 164 9.36 -29.46 -56.78
C GLY A 164 8.99 -29.46 -55.30
N ASP A 165 7.76 -29.88 -54.99
CA ASP A 165 7.39 -30.94 -54.04
C ASP A 165 8.17 -31.06 -52.71
N ASN A 166 7.50 -31.01 -51.56
CA ASN A 166 6.75 -32.16 -51.01
C ASN A 166 6.38 -31.94 -49.53
N VAL A 167 5.25 -32.53 -49.17
CA VAL A 167 4.62 -32.63 -47.86
C VAL A 167 5.38 -33.61 -46.95
N GLY A 168 5.35 -33.33 -45.64
CA GLY A 168 5.75 -34.25 -44.56
C GLY A 168 5.60 -33.60 -43.20
#